data_AF-A0A258ZXK6-F1
#
_entry.id   AF-A0A258ZXK6-F1
#
_cell.length_a   1.000
_cell.length_b   1.000
_cell.length_c   1.000
_cell.angle_alpha   90.00
_cell.angle_beta   90.00
_cell.angle_gamma   90.00
#
_symmetry.space_group_name_H-M   'P 1'
#
loop_
_entity.id
_entity.type
_entity.pdbx_description
1 polymer ?
#
loop_
_entity_poly.entity_id
_entity_poly.type
_entity_poly.pdbx_seq_one_letter_code
_entity_poly.pdbx_strand_id
1 'polypeptide(L)'
;MTLKTIAALSLCLVSTSVFADRPAANKCAAGLAADSQAIYAAAAPQIKPGVDARAVITSQTKSLVMSGQINQGTARASAEAAATCLKMINS
;
A
#
# COMPACT_ATOMS: atom_id res chain seq x y z
N MET A 1 47.56 -28.64 -15.75
CA MET A 1 46.75 -27.49 -16.20
C MET A 1 45.29 -27.95 -16.27
N THR A 2 44.59 -27.90 -15.14
CA THR A 2 43.18 -28.32 -15.03
C THR A 2 42.52 -27.54 -13.89
N LEU A 3 41.65 -26.59 -14.21
CA LEU A 3 40.79 -25.84 -13.28
C LEU A 3 39.86 -24.96 -14.14
N LYS A 4 38.55 -24.80 -13.98
CA LYS A 4 37.51 -25.30 -13.07
C LYS A 4 36.18 -24.96 -13.75
N THR A 5 35.16 -25.79 -13.56
CA THR A 5 33.76 -25.53 -13.88
C THR A 5 33.24 -24.25 -13.20
N ILE A 6 32.57 -23.37 -13.95
CA ILE A 6 31.73 -22.29 -13.40
C ILE A 6 30.35 -22.40 -14.05
N ALA A 7 29.41 -22.94 -13.27
CA ALA A 7 27.99 -22.92 -13.57
C ALA A 7 27.50 -21.48 -13.48
N ALA A 8 27.02 -20.92 -14.60
CA ALA A 8 26.38 -19.61 -14.63
C ALA A 8 24.99 -19.72 -13.98
N LEU A 9 24.96 -19.41 -12.69
CA LEU A 9 23.75 -19.17 -11.93
C LEU A 9 23.14 -17.84 -12.40
N SER A 10 22.26 -17.90 -13.41
CA SER A 10 21.48 -16.74 -13.86
C SER A 10 20.50 -16.32 -12.76
N LEU A 11 20.99 -15.46 -11.88
CA LEU A 11 20.21 -14.71 -10.91
C LEU A 11 19.45 -13.60 -11.64
N CYS A 12 18.24 -13.89 -12.12
CA CYS A 12 17.32 -12.85 -12.61
C CYS A 12 16.84 -12.00 -11.43
N LEU A 13 17.60 -10.99 -11.04
CA LEU A 13 17.08 -9.84 -10.30
C LEU A 13 16.15 -9.04 -11.23
N VAL A 14 14.87 -9.40 -11.26
CA VAL A 14 13.84 -8.47 -11.75
C VAL A 14 13.38 -7.64 -10.57
N SER A 15 14.16 -6.61 -10.26
CA SER A 15 13.85 -5.64 -9.20
C SER A 15 13.84 -4.23 -9.79
N THR A 16 12.91 -3.95 -10.70
CA THR A 16 12.63 -2.57 -11.12
C THR A 16 11.18 -2.40 -11.54
N SER A 17 10.31 -2.07 -10.59
CA SER A 17 9.21 -1.14 -10.86
C SER A 17 9.15 -0.12 -9.73
N VAL A 18 9.95 0.94 -9.89
CA VAL A 18 9.63 2.27 -9.32
C VAL A 18 8.53 2.84 -10.22
N PHE A 19 7.36 2.22 -10.13
CA PHE A 19 6.11 2.76 -10.64
C PHE A 19 5.15 2.70 -9.47
N ALA A 20 4.35 3.75 -9.31
CA ALA A 20 3.19 3.77 -8.43
C ALA A 20 2.34 2.51 -8.66
N ASP A 21 2.62 1.42 -7.93
CA ASP A 21 2.14 0.08 -8.22
C ASP A 21 0.75 -0.07 -7.60
N ARG A 22 -0.21 0.71 -8.13
CA ARG A 22 -1.63 0.63 -7.75
C ARG A 22 -2.16 -0.81 -7.84
N PRO A 23 -1.78 -1.64 -8.84
CA PRO A 23 -2.18 -3.05 -8.84
C PRO A 23 -1.65 -3.84 -7.63
N ALA A 24 -0.42 -3.60 -7.18
CA ALA A 24 0.14 -4.25 -5.99
C ALA A 24 -0.54 -3.73 -4.71
N ALA A 25 -0.76 -2.42 -4.61
CA ALA A 25 -1.50 -1.80 -3.52
C ALA A 25 -2.92 -2.35 -3.40
N ASN A 26 -3.62 -2.55 -4.53
CA ASN A 26 -4.97 -3.12 -4.56
C ASN A 26 -4.97 -4.59 -4.10
N LYS A 27 -3.95 -5.37 -4.48
CA LYS A 27 -3.79 -6.76 -3.99
C LYS A 27 -3.52 -6.80 -2.48
N CYS A 28 -2.68 -5.90 -1.97
CA CYS A 28 -2.48 -5.75 -0.53
C CYS A 28 -3.80 -5.41 0.19
N ALA A 29 -4.56 -4.46 -0.35
CA ALA A 29 -5.83 -4.04 0.21
C ALA A 29 -6.91 -5.14 0.21
N ALA A 30 -6.85 -6.08 -0.73
CA ALA A 30 -7.79 -7.20 -0.79
C ALA A 30 -7.72 -8.11 0.47
N GLY A 31 -6.59 -8.15 1.17
CA GLY A 31 -6.43 -8.92 2.41
C GLY A 31 -6.75 -8.14 3.69
N LEU A 32 -7.15 -6.88 3.60
CA LEU A 32 -7.45 -6.04 4.76
C LEU A 32 -8.84 -6.31 5.35
N ALA A 33 -9.00 -6.00 6.65
CA ALA A 33 -10.32 -5.96 7.28
C ALA A 33 -11.21 -4.86 6.67
N ALA A 34 -12.53 -4.99 6.80
CA ALA A 34 -13.52 -4.13 6.14
C ALA A 34 -13.27 -2.61 6.34
N ASP A 35 -13.03 -2.17 7.57
CA ASP A 35 -12.74 -0.75 7.88
C ASP A 35 -11.48 -0.26 7.13
N SER A 36 -10.43 -1.07 7.13
CA SER A 36 -9.17 -0.77 6.46
C SER A 36 -9.33 -0.75 4.93
N GLN A 37 -10.16 -1.63 4.38
CA GLN A 37 -10.52 -1.60 2.95
C GLN A 37 -11.27 -0.33 2.58
N ALA A 38 -12.23 0.10 3.42
CA ALA A 38 -12.96 1.35 3.21
C ALA A 38 -12.01 2.56 3.20
N ILE A 39 -11.08 2.62 4.16
CA ILE A 39 -10.06 3.67 4.21
C ILE A 39 -9.16 3.63 2.96
N TYR A 40 -8.70 2.45 2.56
CA TYR A 40 -7.89 2.29 1.35
C TYR A 40 -8.64 2.79 0.11
N ALA A 41 -9.88 2.36 -0.09
CA ALA A 41 -10.69 2.73 -1.25
C ALA A 41 -10.94 4.26 -1.33
N ALA A 42 -11.14 4.92 -0.18
CA ALA A 42 -11.32 6.36 -0.11
C ALA A 42 -10.01 7.14 -0.36
N ALA A 43 -8.88 6.65 0.16
CA ALA A 43 -7.59 7.34 0.08
C ALA A 43 -6.84 7.09 -1.24
N ALA A 44 -6.86 5.87 -1.78
CA ALA A 44 -6.07 5.45 -2.95
C ALA A 44 -6.28 6.31 -4.23
N PRO A 45 -7.45 6.90 -4.52
CA PRO A 45 -7.63 7.84 -5.64
C PRO A 45 -6.98 9.21 -5.43
N GLN A 46 -6.74 9.58 -4.17
CA GLN A 46 -6.19 10.89 -3.78
C GLN A 46 -4.67 10.87 -3.59
N ILE A 47 -4.08 9.69 -3.39
CA ILE A 47 -2.63 9.52 -3.36
C ILE A 47 -2.04 9.76 -4.75
N LYS A 48 -1.23 10.82 -4.87
CA LYS A 48 -0.50 11.22 -6.08
C LYS A 48 0.91 11.67 -5.68
N PRO A 49 1.88 11.69 -6.60
CA PRO A 49 3.20 12.27 -6.35
C PRO A 49 3.07 13.71 -5.82
N GLY A 50 3.84 14.04 -4.77
CA GLY A 50 3.83 15.36 -4.14
C GLY A 50 2.68 15.62 -3.14
N VAL A 51 1.73 14.71 -2.98
CA VAL A 51 0.67 14.81 -1.95
C VAL A 51 1.13 14.17 -0.65
N ASP A 52 0.82 14.79 0.48
CA ASP A 52 0.99 14.16 1.80
C ASP A 52 -0.03 13.03 1.99
N ALA A 53 0.43 11.80 1.72
CA ALA A 53 -0.34 10.59 1.88
C ALA A 53 -0.91 10.43 3.29
N ARG A 54 -0.17 10.86 4.33
CA ARG A 54 -0.60 10.73 5.72
C ARG A 54 -1.77 11.67 6.01
N ALA A 55 -1.71 12.91 5.51
CA ALA A 55 -2.82 13.86 5.62
C ALA A 55 -4.07 13.34 4.91
N VAL A 56 -3.92 12.80 3.69
CA VAL A 56 -5.03 12.19 2.93
C VAL A 56 -5.67 11.05 3.71
N ILE A 57 -4.88 10.08 4.16
CA ILE A 57 -5.38 8.91 4.92
C ILE A 57 -6.10 9.37 6.19
N THR A 58 -5.52 10.33 6.91
CA THR A 58 -6.12 10.88 8.14
C THR A 58 -7.46 11.56 7.85
N SER A 59 -7.52 12.38 6.80
CA SER A 59 -8.75 13.08 6.40
C SER A 59 -9.85 12.10 6.01
N GLN A 60 -9.53 11.12 5.17
CA GLN A 60 -10.49 10.10 4.74
C GLN A 60 -10.96 9.24 5.91
N THR A 61 -10.05 8.79 6.77
CA THR A 61 -10.40 8.02 7.99
C THR A 61 -11.37 8.81 8.88
N LYS A 62 -11.08 10.10 9.14
CA LYS A 62 -11.99 10.96 9.92
C LYS A 62 -13.36 11.09 9.25
N SER A 63 -13.40 11.32 7.93
CA SER A 63 -14.64 11.41 7.18
C SER A 63 -15.49 10.14 7.33
N LEU A 64 -14.87 8.96 7.21
CA LEU A 64 -15.52 7.67 7.36
C LEU A 64 -16.03 7.40 8.79
N VAL A 65 -15.31 7.87 9.81
CA VAL A 65 -15.80 7.80 11.20
C VAL A 65 -17.03 8.69 11.37
N MET A 66 -16.96 9.92 10.86
CA MET A 66 -18.04 10.90 11.01
C MET A 66 -19.29 10.51 10.20
N SER A 67 -19.14 9.79 9.09
CA SER A 67 -20.25 9.21 8.32
C SER A 67 -20.80 7.91 8.93
N GLY A 68 -20.18 7.39 9.99
CA GLY A 68 -20.56 6.12 10.62
C GLY A 68 -20.17 4.88 9.83
N GLN A 69 -19.32 5.01 8.80
CA GLN A 69 -18.89 3.90 7.95
C GLN A 69 -17.80 3.04 8.59
N ILE A 70 -17.02 3.59 9.52
CA ILE A 70 -16.03 2.83 10.31
C ILE A 70 -16.14 3.20 11.79
N ASN A 71 -15.76 2.28 12.67
CA ASN A 71 -15.77 2.51 14.11
C ASN A 71 -14.59 3.38 14.54
N GLN A 72 -14.83 4.42 15.34
CA GLN A 72 -13.78 5.30 15.87
C GLN A 72 -12.72 4.55 16.69
N GLY A 73 -13.10 3.50 17.43
CA GLY A 73 -12.20 2.69 18.25
C GLY A 73 -11.22 1.86 17.45
N THR A 74 -11.58 1.46 16.22
CA THR A 74 -10.73 0.70 15.30
C THR A 74 -10.07 1.58 14.25
N ALA A 75 -10.56 2.80 14.04
CA ALA A 75 -10.15 3.70 12.96
C ALA A 75 -8.64 3.88 12.84
N ARG A 76 -7.92 4.03 13.96
CA ARG A 76 -6.46 4.19 13.94
C ARG A 76 -5.76 2.94 13.41
N ALA A 77 -6.06 1.78 14.01
CA ALA A 77 -5.45 0.51 13.60
C ALA A 77 -5.79 0.19 12.13
N SER A 78 -7.03 0.47 11.72
CA SER A 78 -7.48 0.29 10.35
C SER A 78 -6.77 1.23 9.37
N ALA A 79 -6.55 2.50 9.75
CA ALA A 79 -5.81 3.46 8.95
C ALA A 79 -4.33 3.09 8.81
N GLU A 80 -3.69 2.60 9.87
CA GLU A 80 -2.31 2.13 9.83
C GLU A 80 -2.17 0.90 8.91
N ALA A 81 -3.13 -0.04 8.97
CA ALA A 81 -3.17 -1.19 8.08
C ALA A 81 -3.42 -0.79 6.62
N ALA A 82 -4.30 0.17 6.34
CA ALA A 82 -4.49 0.70 5.00
C ALA A 82 -3.22 1.44 4.49
N ALA A 83 -2.53 2.16 5.38
CA ALA A 83 -1.34 2.93 5.04
C ALA A 83 -0.17 2.05 4.56
N THR A 84 -0.03 0.82 5.05
CA THR A 84 1.01 -0.10 4.56
C THR A 84 0.82 -0.43 3.08
N CYS A 85 -0.43 -0.64 2.65
CA CYS A 85 -0.75 -0.87 1.24
C CYS A 85 -0.63 0.42 0.41
N LEU A 86 -1.06 1.56 0.94
CA LEU A 86 -1.03 2.85 0.21
C LEU A 86 0.39 3.35 -0.06
N LYS A 87 1.39 2.96 0.76
CA LYS A 87 2.81 3.25 0.48
C LYS A 87 3.26 2.71 -0.87
N MET A 88 2.70 1.59 -1.34
CA MET A 88 3.03 1.00 -2.64
C MET A 88 2.59 1.88 -3.83
N ILE A 89 1.68 2.84 -3.61
CA ILE A 89 1.22 3.77 -4.66
C ILE A 89 2.19 4.95 -4.85
N ASN A 90 3.01 5.28 -3.86
CA ASN A 90 3.88 6.47 -3.89
C ASN A 90 5.35 6.10 -3.57
N SER A 91 5.76 4.90 -3.97
CA SER A 91 7.11 4.36 -3.73
C SER A 91 7.98 4.42 -4.97
#